data_AF-A0A1S1QGN1-F1
#
_entry.id   AF-A0A1S1QGN1-F1
#
_cell.length_a   1.000
_cell.length_b   1.000
_cell.length_c   1.000
_cell.angle_alpha   90.00
_cell.angle_beta   90.00
_cell.angle_gamma   90.00
#
_symmetry.space_group_name_H-M   'P 1'
#
loop_
_entity.id
_entity.type
_entity.pdbx_description
1 polymer ?
#
loop_
_entity_poly.entity_id
_entity_poly.type
_entity_poly.pdbx_seq_one_letter_code
_entity_poly.pdbx_strand_id
1 'polypeptide(L)'
;MKTARNVVILLVVLGGVLFGVHALEEATEYHGGSGTAATTTVVFTVQGKRFTHGSDLAATTLWETCVGTLEWSDTSTPVRQADGSYQAVVHPSLPADTRRRLRGCLEDLTLDRIRGSVTRMAST
;
A
#
# COMPACT_ATOMS: atom_id res chain seq x y z
N MET A 1 -37.25 27.32 25.70
CA MET A 1 -36.54 26.06 26.08
C MET A 1 -36.44 25.04 24.94
N LYS A 2 -37.54 24.71 24.24
CA LYS A 2 -37.54 23.71 23.15
C LYS A 2 -36.68 24.11 21.94
N THR A 3 -36.71 25.39 21.57
CA THR A 3 -35.90 25.98 20.48
C THR A 3 -34.40 25.94 20.79
N ALA A 4 -33.99 26.38 21.99
CA ALA A 4 -32.59 26.32 22.43
C ALA A 4 -32.03 24.89 22.43
N ARG A 5 -32.82 23.92 22.91
CA ARG A 5 -32.44 22.49 22.87
C ARG A 5 -32.26 21.99 21.44
N ASN A 6 -33.15 22.35 20.52
CA ASN A 6 -33.05 21.94 19.12
C ASN A 6 -31.83 22.56 18.43
N VAL A 7 -31.49 23.81 18.76
CA VAL A 7 -30.29 24.48 18.24
C VAL A 7 -29.02 23.78 18.74
N VAL A 8 -28.95 23.42 20.03
CA VAL A 8 -27.80 22.67 20.57
C VAL A 8 -27.66 21.30 19.89
N ILE A 9 -28.76 20.57 19.71
CA ILE A 9 -28.74 19.27 19.01
C ILE A 9 -28.22 19.44 17.58
N LEU A 10 -28.72 20.45 16.86
CA LEU A 10 -28.28 20.73 15.49
C LEU A 10 -26.77 20.99 15.45
N LEU A 11 -26.25 21.83 16.35
CA LEU A 11 -24.82 22.15 16.41
C LEU A 11 -23.96 20.92 16.74
N VAL A 12 -24.41 20.06 17.65
CA VAL A 12 -23.69 18.81 17.99
C VAL A 12 -23.66 17.86 16.80
N VAL A 13 -24.79 17.67 16.12
CA VAL A 13 -24.86 16.83 14.91
C VAL A 13 -23.96 17.39 13.82
N LEU A 14 -24.02 18.70 13.56
CA LEU A 14 -23.19 19.36 12.56
C LEU A 14 -21.70 19.20 12.89
N GLY A 15 -21.31 19.44 14.14
CA GLY A 15 -19.94 19.26 14.61
C GLY A 15 -19.45 17.81 14.47
N GLY A 16 -20.30 16.84 14.79
CA GLY A 16 -19.98 15.41 14.62
C GLY A 16 -19.80 15.02 13.16
N VAL A 17 -20.63 15.53 12.25
CA VAL A 17 -20.50 15.29 10.81
C VAL A 17 -19.21 15.92 10.27
N LEU A 18 -18.92 17.18 10.60
CA LEU A 18 -17.71 17.86 10.12
C LEU A 18 -16.44 17.15 10.61
N PHE A 19 -16.41 16.75 11.89
CA PHE A 19 -15.29 15.98 12.44
C PHE A 19 -15.14 14.63 11.73
N GLY A 20 -16.24 13.92 11.50
CA GLY A 20 -16.23 12.63 10.79
C GLY A 20 -15.74 12.76 9.34
N VAL A 21 -16.12 13.83 8.64
CA VAL A 21 -15.66 14.09 7.26
C VAL A 21 -14.16 14.38 7.23
N HIS A 22 -13.63 15.21 8.12
CA HIS A 22 -12.18 15.48 8.16
C HIS A 22 -11.36 14.24 8.53
N ALA A 23 -11.84 13.43 9.48
CA ALA A 23 -11.18 12.18 9.79
C ALA A 23 -11.15 11.21 8.60
N LEU A 24 -12.20 11.24 7.75
CA LEU A 24 -12.27 10.42 6.55
C LEU A 24 -11.40 10.98 5.41
N GLU A 25 -11.37 12.30 5.25
CA GLU A 25 -10.49 13.02 4.32
C GLU A 25 -9.02 12.66 4.62
N GLU A 26 -8.57 12.82 5.87
CA GLU A 26 -7.20 12.53 6.25
C GLU A 26 -6.84 11.03 6.11
N ALA A 27 -7.83 10.14 6.20
CA ALA A 27 -7.65 8.72 5.94
C ALA A 27 -7.61 8.35 4.45
N THR A 28 -8.13 9.20 3.56
CA THR A 28 -8.29 8.92 2.12
C THR A 28 -7.42 9.78 1.21
N GLU A 29 -6.93 10.91 1.71
CA GLU A 29 -6.13 11.85 0.94
C GLU A 29 -4.72 11.31 0.68
N TYR A 30 -4.39 11.17 -0.60
CA TYR A 30 -3.04 10.86 -1.05
C TYR A 30 -2.28 12.16 -1.25
N HIS A 31 -1.37 12.47 -0.33
CA HIS A 31 -0.58 13.70 -0.41
C HIS A 31 0.53 13.62 -1.45
N GLY A 32 0.80 12.42 -2.00
CA GLY A 32 2.04 12.16 -2.70
C GLY A 32 3.25 12.40 -1.80
N GLY A 33 4.40 11.87 -2.18
CA GLY A 33 5.60 12.18 -1.42
C GLY A 33 6.83 11.89 -2.25
N SER A 34 7.85 12.71 -2.08
CA SER A 34 9.20 12.37 -2.53
C SER A 34 9.84 11.46 -1.50
N GLY A 35 10.52 10.42 -1.99
CA GLY A 35 11.32 9.57 -1.13
C GLY A 35 12.55 10.29 -0.58
N THR A 36 13.09 9.80 0.54
CA THR A 36 14.43 10.23 1.00
C THR A 36 15.50 9.38 0.33
N ALA A 37 16.76 9.84 0.33
CA ALA A 37 17.90 9.08 -0.21
C ALA A 37 18.17 7.71 0.48
N ALA A 38 17.37 7.34 1.47
CA ALA A 38 17.33 5.98 2.02
C ALA A 38 16.73 5.00 1.00
N THR A 39 16.64 3.74 1.40
CA THR A 39 16.14 2.64 0.55
C THR A 39 15.02 1.89 1.24
N THR A 40 13.97 1.51 0.52
CA THR A 40 12.90 0.64 1.06
C THR A 40 13.09 -0.79 0.60
N THR A 41 13.26 -1.70 1.55
CA THR A 41 13.28 -3.14 1.33
C THR A 41 11.89 -3.72 1.55
N VAL A 42 11.42 -4.51 0.59
CA VAL A 42 10.13 -5.21 0.60
C VAL A 42 10.38 -6.71 0.57
N VAL A 43 9.80 -7.45 1.51
CA VAL A 43 9.81 -8.92 1.53
C VAL A 43 8.37 -9.41 1.44
N PHE A 44 8.09 -10.26 0.46
CA PHE A 44 6.75 -10.76 0.19
C PHE A 44 6.78 -12.22 -0.27
N THR A 45 5.65 -12.91 -0.16
CA THR A 45 5.44 -14.26 -0.70
C THR A 45 4.47 -14.21 -1.87
N VAL A 46 4.50 -15.20 -2.76
CA VAL A 46 3.51 -15.33 -3.84
C VAL A 46 2.88 -16.72 -3.85
N GLN A 47 1.59 -16.74 -4.16
CA GLN A 47 0.80 -17.95 -4.34
C GLN A 47 0.11 -17.89 -5.71
N GLY A 48 0.53 -18.73 -6.64
CA GLY A 48 -0.10 -18.84 -7.97
C GLY A 48 -0.95 -20.11 -8.07
N LYS A 49 -2.28 -20.01 -7.98
CA LYS A 49 -3.13 -21.18 -8.16
C LYS A 49 -3.22 -21.51 -9.65
N ARG A 50 -2.60 -22.63 -10.07
CA ARG A 50 -2.51 -23.07 -11.48
C ARG A 50 -1.75 -22.09 -12.38
N PHE A 51 -0.81 -21.33 -11.81
CA PHE A 51 0.13 -20.53 -12.61
C PHE A 51 1.24 -21.46 -13.11
N THR A 52 1.35 -21.62 -14.42
CA THR A 52 2.19 -22.64 -15.06
C THR A 52 3.65 -22.23 -15.24
N HIS A 53 3.98 -20.96 -15.04
CA HIS A 53 5.31 -20.41 -15.35
C HIS A 53 6.25 -20.31 -14.13
N GLY A 54 5.87 -20.89 -12.99
CA GLY A 54 6.69 -20.93 -11.77
C GLY A 54 6.53 -19.72 -10.87
N SER A 55 6.94 -19.86 -9.61
CA SER A 55 6.78 -18.82 -8.59
C SER A 55 7.67 -17.58 -8.84
N ASP A 56 8.83 -17.77 -9.48
CA ASP A 56 9.77 -16.67 -9.72
C ASP A 56 9.21 -15.70 -10.75
N LEU A 57 8.65 -16.20 -11.86
CA LEU A 57 7.96 -15.33 -12.81
C LEU A 57 6.71 -14.70 -12.19
N ALA A 58 5.95 -15.44 -11.37
CA ALA A 58 4.80 -14.89 -10.66
C ALA A 58 5.19 -13.71 -9.74
N ALA A 59 6.30 -13.84 -9.01
CA ALA A 59 6.83 -12.79 -8.15
C ALA A 59 7.29 -11.58 -8.94
N THR A 60 8.05 -11.78 -10.02
CA THR A 60 8.49 -10.68 -10.89
C THR A 60 7.29 -9.98 -11.54
N THR A 61 6.34 -10.71 -12.12
CA THR A 61 5.15 -10.10 -12.76
C THR A 61 4.32 -9.30 -11.76
N LEU A 62 4.07 -9.84 -10.57
CA LEU A 62 3.33 -9.12 -9.52
C LEU A 62 4.07 -7.85 -9.09
N TRP A 63 5.39 -7.96 -8.86
CA TRP A 63 6.23 -6.84 -8.48
C TRP A 63 6.25 -5.74 -9.52
N GLU A 64 6.57 -6.05 -10.77
CA GLU A 64 6.65 -5.07 -11.87
C GLU A 64 5.29 -4.38 -12.08
N THR A 65 4.19 -5.13 -11.98
CA THR A 65 2.86 -4.55 -12.10
C THR A 65 2.58 -3.54 -10.97
N CYS A 66 2.90 -3.91 -9.73
CA CYS A 66 2.62 -3.05 -8.59
C CYS A 66 3.58 -1.87 -8.46
N VAL A 67 4.87 -2.09 -8.63
CA VAL A 67 5.88 -1.03 -8.54
C VAL A 67 5.78 -0.07 -9.71
N GLY A 68 5.36 -0.54 -10.90
CA GLY A 68 5.09 0.32 -12.06
C GLY A 68 3.90 1.28 -11.88
N THR A 69 3.07 1.08 -10.84
CA THR A 69 2.04 2.08 -10.46
C THR A 69 2.59 3.21 -9.60
N LEU A 70 3.82 3.07 -9.13
CA LEU A 70 4.55 4.09 -8.40
C LEU A 70 5.41 4.85 -9.42
N GLU A 71 5.44 6.17 -9.34
CA GLU A 71 6.32 7.01 -10.18
C GLU A 71 7.79 6.95 -9.70
N TRP A 72 8.33 5.74 -9.51
CA TRP A 72 9.67 5.45 -9.02
C TRP A 72 10.53 4.84 -10.13
N SER A 73 11.74 5.36 -10.31
CA SER A 73 12.62 4.96 -11.41
C SER A 73 13.68 3.92 -11.03
N ASP A 74 14.04 3.80 -9.74
CA ASP A 74 15.08 2.88 -9.28
C ASP A 74 14.50 1.78 -8.38
N THR A 75 14.33 0.61 -8.99
CA THR A 75 13.76 -0.57 -8.33
C THR A 75 14.55 -1.80 -8.73
N SER A 76 14.69 -2.75 -7.80
CA SER A 76 15.30 -4.05 -8.09
C SER A 76 14.26 -5.05 -8.55
N THR A 77 14.69 -6.05 -9.33
CA THR A 77 13.88 -7.25 -9.52
C THR A 77 13.81 -8.05 -8.21
N PRO A 78 12.72 -8.81 -7.96
CA PRO A 78 12.60 -9.62 -6.75
C PRO A 78 13.57 -10.81 -6.76
N VAL A 79 14.32 -10.98 -5.67
CA VAL A 79 15.25 -12.09 -5.47
C VAL A 79 14.67 -13.09 -4.48
N ARG A 80 14.57 -14.35 -4.91
CA ARG A 80 14.08 -15.46 -4.08
C ARG A 80 15.01 -15.70 -2.89
N GLN A 81 14.43 -15.81 -1.71
CA GLN A 81 15.10 -16.10 -0.44
C GLN A 81 15.03 -17.61 -0.11
N ALA A 82 15.84 -18.05 0.85
CA ALA A 82 15.91 -19.45 1.27
C ALA A 82 14.59 -19.98 1.86
N ASP A 83 13.79 -19.12 2.49
CA ASP A 83 12.46 -19.43 3.04
C ASP A 83 11.33 -19.43 2.00
N GLY A 84 11.67 -19.14 0.74
CA GLY A 84 10.72 -19.05 -0.37
C GLY A 84 9.99 -17.73 -0.49
N SER A 85 10.31 -16.74 0.35
CA SER A 85 9.92 -15.34 0.12
C SER A 85 10.75 -14.70 -1.00
N TYR A 86 10.34 -13.52 -1.42
CA TYR A 86 11.03 -12.69 -2.41
C TYR A 86 11.35 -11.35 -1.78
N GLN A 87 12.57 -10.88 -2.01
CA GLN A 87 13.04 -9.57 -1.56
C GLN A 87 13.24 -8.66 -2.76
N ALA A 88 12.64 -7.47 -2.73
CA ALA A 88 12.87 -6.41 -3.69
C ALA A 88 13.17 -5.09 -2.98
N VAL A 89 13.78 -4.17 -3.72
CA VAL A 89 14.30 -2.92 -3.19
C VAL A 89 13.80 -1.77 -4.05
N VAL A 90 13.48 -0.64 -3.40
CA VAL A 90 13.06 0.61 -4.06
C VAL A 90 13.89 1.77 -3.53
N HIS A 91 14.39 2.58 -4.44
CA HIS A 91 15.11 3.82 -4.16
C HIS A 91 14.53 4.98 -4.99
N PRO A 92 14.37 6.19 -4.45
CA PRO A 92 14.51 6.57 -3.04
C PRO A 92 13.50 5.87 -2.13
N SER A 93 13.66 5.96 -0.81
CA SER A 93 12.78 5.26 0.13
C SER A 93 11.33 5.72 -0.01
N LEU A 94 10.39 4.79 0.13
CA LEU A 94 8.98 5.07 -0.03
C LEU A 94 8.41 5.83 1.20
N PRO A 95 7.74 6.97 1.00
CA PRO A 95 6.91 7.61 2.02
C PRO A 95 5.84 6.67 2.57
N ALA A 96 5.25 7.02 3.72
CA ALA A 96 4.25 6.17 4.37
C ALA A 96 3.04 5.84 3.46
N ASP A 97 2.52 6.82 2.72
CA ASP A 97 1.38 6.63 1.82
C ASP A 97 1.73 5.72 0.65
N THR A 98 2.88 5.95 0.03
CA THR A 98 3.36 5.12 -1.08
C THR A 98 3.64 3.68 -0.64
N ARG A 99 4.16 3.48 0.58
CA ARG A 99 4.32 2.13 1.17
C ARG A 99 2.97 1.44 1.37
N ARG A 100 1.97 2.16 1.87
CA ARG A 100 0.60 1.62 2.03
C ARG A 100 0.02 1.20 0.68
N ARG A 101 0.18 2.03 -0.36
CA ARG A 101 -0.29 1.75 -1.72
C ARG A 101 0.41 0.54 -2.34
N LEU A 102 1.73 0.46 -2.22
CA LEU A 102 2.49 -0.70 -2.71
C LEU A 102 2.07 -1.98 -2.01
N ARG A 103 1.94 -1.93 -0.68
CA ARG A 103 1.46 -3.08 0.11
C ARG A 103 0.07 -3.51 -0.35
N GLY A 104 -0.88 -2.57 -0.44
CA GLY A 104 -2.24 -2.85 -0.90
C GLY A 104 -2.24 -3.48 -2.29
N CYS A 105 -1.44 -2.97 -3.24
CA CYS A 105 -1.31 -3.60 -4.53
C CYS A 105 -0.79 -5.04 -4.43
N LEU A 106 0.28 -5.30 -3.66
CA LEU A 106 0.85 -6.64 -3.54
C LEU A 106 -0.10 -7.63 -2.85
N GLU A 107 -0.94 -7.18 -1.92
CA GLU A 107 -1.85 -8.02 -1.13
C GLU A 107 -3.21 -8.21 -1.81
N ASP A 108 -3.74 -7.16 -2.46
CA ASP A 108 -5.10 -7.15 -3.00
C ASP A 108 -5.14 -7.49 -4.49
N LEU A 109 -4.08 -7.22 -5.25
CA LEU A 109 -4.05 -7.53 -6.68
C LEU A 109 -4.02 -9.05 -6.89
N THR A 110 -4.98 -9.52 -7.68
CA THR A 110 -4.96 -10.90 -8.19
C THR A 110 -4.71 -10.85 -9.70
N LEU A 111 -3.51 -11.23 -10.13
CA LEU A 111 -3.10 -11.23 -11.54
C LEU A 111 -2.94 -12.68 -12.01
N ASP A 112 -3.77 -13.15 -12.94
CA ASP A 112 -3.77 -14.56 -13.39
C ASP A 112 -3.81 -15.61 -12.25
N ARG A 113 -4.54 -15.30 -11.17
CA ARG A 113 -4.62 -16.11 -9.93
C ARG A 113 -3.31 -16.19 -9.14
N ILE A 114 -2.39 -15.27 -9.38
CA ILE A 114 -1.26 -14.94 -8.50
C ILE A 114 -1.78 -13.99 -7.42
N ARG A 115 -1.46 -14.29 -6.16
CA ARG A 115 -1.66 -13.40 -5.02
C ARG A 115 -0.36 -13.22 -4.26
N GLY A 116 -0.11 -12.01 -3.78
CA GLY A 116 1.02 -11.72 -2.91
C GLY A 116 0.60 -11.61 -1.45
N SER A 117 1.58 -11.67 -0.56
CA SER A 117 1.42 -11.27 0.84
C SER A 117 2.72 -10.65 1.34
N VAL A 118 2.66 -9.43 1.86
CA VAL A 118 3.84 -8.72 2.35
C VAL A 118 4.17 -9.17 3.76
N THR A 119 5.34 -9.79 3.94
CA THR A 119 5.83 -10.23 5.26
C THR A 119 6.56 -9.11 5.98
N ARG A 120 7.29 -8.26 5.25
CA ARG A 120 8.07 -7.16 5.83
C ARG A 120 8.23 -6.01 4.83
N MET A 121 8.17 -4.78 5.33
CA MET A 121 8.52 -3.59 4.54
C MET A 121 9.19 -2.55 5.46
N ALA A 122 10.45 -2.21 5.18
CA ALA A 122 11.25 -1.33 6.03
C ALA A 122 12.09 -0.38 5.17
N SER A 123 12.28 0.85 5.66
CA SER A 123 13.20 1.83 5.05
C SER A 123 14.47 1.93 5.89
N THR A 124 15.64 1.95 5.25
CA THR A 124 16.97 2.04 5.87
C THR A 124 17.80 3.11 5.18
#